data_AF-A0A840AAL0-F1
#
_entry.id   AF-A0A840AAL0-F1
#
_cell.length_a   1.000
_cell.length_b   1.000
_cell.length_c   1.000
_cell.angle_alpha   90.00
_cell.angle_beta   90.00
_cell.angle_gamma   90.00
#
_symmetry.space_group_name_H-M   'P 1'
#
loop_
_entity.id
_entity.type
_entity.pdbx_description
1 polymer ?
#
loop_
_entity_poly.entity_id
_entity_poly.type
_entity_poly.pdbx_seq_one_letter_code
_entity_poly.pdbx_strand_id
1 'polypeptide(L)'
;MVEGVSGMSTWGVDSETGVLRDVLLCPPDNYDWLPLNAVARANIASGARPDPQAVRREFRELEDALEGAGVRRHYLTPEPHLGYQVYARDSSQMTPWGPMVTHMFKPERQGEYAPVIHFYQALGCPIWRYANHGHVEGGDIAIIRPGLLAIGHTGTRTDLDGARQLAGWFAAEGWEVRLVPLDEHFLHLDVVFCMVNDRLAVGCTQVLDPDFVAWLSGHGIALLDTSYREVMDLSCNLLALGNDRVISALHSARLNAALRAEGITVLDPDLRVITRGGGGAHCLTMPLRRDAAQKSFEGTRSAPDPRRRSRSGESVARTRRLIRAGEAGAVNQSLTWRDLPATARWASTRAPFRKPAPCARVLVSTSAPPTASPPCATPMDAWRCCATRPARSSAPSSASGAARAGGPCTRPGPRPSRPIWRSPSRTGSSCP
;
A
#
# COMPACT_ATOMS: atom_id res chain seq x y z
N MET A 1 -7.81 38.85 11.32
CA MET A 1 -8.94 38.17 10.66
C MET A 1 -8.54 37.97 9.22
N VAL A 2 -8.18 36.75 8.84
CA VAL A 2 -7.92 36.38 7.45
C VAL A 2 -9.23 35.83 6.93
N GLU A 3 -9.78 36.50 5.92
CA GLU A 3 -11.05 36.16 5.28
C GLU A 3 -11.03 34.72 4.75
N GLY A 4 -12.13 34.02 4.99
CA GLY A 4 -12.30 32.63 4.68
C GLY A 4 -12.24 32.36 3.18
N VAL A 5 -11.36 31.45 2.78
CA VAL A 5 -11.47 30.73 1.51
C VAL A 5 -12.59 29.70 1.70
N SER A 6 -13.85 30.12 1.60
CA SER A 6 -15.01 29.21 1.55
C SER A 6 -15.23 28.68 0.12
N GLY A 7 -14.16 28.29 -0.55
CA GLY A 7 -14.24 27.40 -1.69
C GLY A 7 -13.84 26.02 -1.19
N MET A 8 -14.81 25.16 -0.84
CA MET A 8 -14.50 23.77 -0.54
C MET A 8 -13.75 23.20 -1.74
N SER A 9 -12.47 22.91 -1.55
CA SER A 9 -11.70 22.13 -2.51
C SER A 9 -12.52 20.90 -2.85
N THR A 10 -12.74 20.65 -4.15
CA THR A 10 -13.37 19.43 -4.63
C THR A 10 -12.52 18.19 -4.30
N TRP A 11 -11.26 18.38 -3.88
CA TRP A 11 -10.27 17.38 -3.50
C TRP A 11 -10.09 17.34 -1.98
N GLY A 12 -9.80 16.16 -1.45
CA GLY A 12 -9.54 16.01 -0.02
C GLY A 12 -9.71 14.59 0.48
N VAL A 13 -8.93 14.25 1.49
CA VAL A 13 -8.95 12.96 2.18
C VAL A 13 -8.83 13.20 3.67
N ASP A 14 -9.84 12.76 4.44
CA ASP A 14 -9.91 12.87 5.90
C ASP A 14 -9.90 11.51 6.61
N SER A 15 -9.76 10.43 5.84
CA SER A 15 -9.79 9.06 6.31
C SER A 15 -9.21 8.10 5.27
N GLU A 16 -8.65 6.98 5.71
CA GLU A 16 -8.20 5.91 4.82
C GLU A 16 -9.38 5.10 4.24
N THR A 17 -10.56 5.22 4.83
CA THR A 17 -11.66 4.24 4.64
C THR A 17 -12.94 4.84 4.07
N GLY A 18 -13.01 6.16 3.89
CA GLY A 18 -14.06 6.81 3.11
C GLY A 18 -14.14 6.26 1.68
N VAL A 19 -15.31 6.38 1.04
CA VAL A 19 -15.52 5.84 -0.31
C VAL A 19 -14.57 6.53 -1.29
N LEU A 20 -13.67 5.75 -1.91
CA LEU A 20 -12.68 6.30 -2.83
C LEU A 20 -13.36 6.74 -4.13
N ARG A 21 -13.14 8.00 -4.52
CA ARG A 21 -13.72 8.59 -5.74
C ARG A 21 -12.68 8.86 -6.79
N ASP A 22 -11.52 9.38 -6.40
CA ASP A 22 -10.44 9.74 -7.30
C ASP A 22 -9.10 9.30 -6.72
N VAL A 23 -8.26 8.72 -7.57
CA VAL A 23 -6.94 8.19 -7.19
C VAL A 23 -5.90 8.60 -8.23
N LEU A 24 -4.70 8.95 -7.75
CA LEU A 24 -3.52 9.18 -8.57
C LEU A 24 -2.70 7.89 -8.66
N LEU A 25 -2.27 7.58 -9.88
CA LEU A 25 -1.38 6.48 -10.24
C LEU A 25 -0.18 7.03 -11.03
N CYS A 26 0.84 6.22 -11.22
CA CYS A 26 1.89 6.48 -12.20
C CYS A 26 2.08 5.24 -13.08
N PRO A 27 1.98 5.34 -14.41
CA PRO A 27 2.24 4.22 -15.29
C PRO A 27 3.65 3.63 -15.07
N PRO A 28 3.84 2.31 -15.19
CA PRO A 28 5.11 1.65 -14.87
C PRO A 28 6.10 1.67 -16.05
N ASP A 29 6.09 2.72 -16.88
CA ASP A 29 6.87 2.78 -18.13
C ASP A 29 8.39 2.67 -17.89
N ASN A 30 8.85 3.25 -16.77
CA ASN A 30 10.26 3.26 -16.37
C ASN A 30 10.54 2.38 -15.15
N TYR A 31 9.60 1.50 -14.78
CA TYR A 31 9.73 0.69 -13.58
C TYR A 31 10.87 -0.33 -13.70
N ASP A 32 11.78 -0.29 -12.72
CA ASP A 32 12.82 -1.30 -12.52
C ASP A 32 13.12 -1.43 -11.03
N TRP A 33 13.65 -2.58 -10.60
CA TRP A 33 14.02 -2.80 -9.21
C TRP A 33 15.30 -2.02 -8.85
N LEU A 34 15.16 -1.12 -7.88
CA LEU A 34 16.26 -0.35 -7.30
C LEU A 34 16.60 -0.92 -5.91
N PRO A 35 17.88 -0.91 -5.47
CA PRO A 35 18.31 -1.51 -4.20
C PRO A 35 17.91 -0.70 -2.94
N LEU A 36 16.75 -0.04 -2.97
CA LEU A 36 16.27 0.90 -1.96
C LEU A 36 15.56 0.23 -0.77
N ASN A 37 15.28 -1.06 -0.85
CA ASN A 37 14.62 -1.83 0.20
C ASN A 37 15.07 -3.29 0.26
N ALA A 38 14.75 -3.98 1.37
CA ALA A 38 15.20 -5.35 1.63
C ALA A 38 14.70 -6.35 0.57
N VAL A 39 13.43 -6.24 0.16
CA VAL A 39 12.81 -7.14 -0.84
C VAL A 39 13.51 -6.98 -2.20
N ALA A 40 13.64 -5.75 -2.69
CA ALA A 40 14.30 -5.46 -3.96
C ALA A 40 15.79 -5.86 -3.94
N ARG A 41 16.52 -5.58 -2.84
CA ARG A 41 17.92 -5.99 -2.69
C ARG A 41 18.08 -7.51 -2.78
N ALA A 42 17.22 -8.28 -2.12
CA ALA A 42 17.27 -9.74 -2.17
C ALA A 42 17.01 -10.28 -3.58
N ASN A 43 16.02 -9.73 -4.29
CA ASN A 43 15.71 -10.11 -5.67
C ASN A 43 16.82 -9.73 -6.66
N ILE A 44 17.43 -8.54 -6.51
CA ILE A 44 18.56 -8.13 -7.36
C ILE A 44 19.77 -9.05 -7.12
N ALA A 45 20.04 -9.39 -5.86
CA ALA A 45 21.16 -10.26 -5.47
C ALA A 45 21.01 -11.69 -6.01
N SER A 46 19.78 -12.19 -6.22
CA SER A 46 19.54 -13.49 -6.85
C SER A 46 19.69 -13.48 -8.38
N GLY A 47 19.96 -12.30 -8.98
CA GLY A 47 20.06 -12.13 -10.43
C GLY A 47 18.70 -11.96 -11.13
N ALA A 48 17.59 -11.91 -10.38
CA ALA A 48 16.28 -11.70 -10.95
C ALA A 48 16.10 -10.25 -11.46
N ARG A 49 15.17 -10.09 -12.41
CA ARG A 49 14.76 -8.80 -12.98
C ARG A 49 13.24 -8.78 -13.14
N PRO A 50 12.58 -7.63 -13.02
CA PRO A 50 11.15 -7.53 -13.29
C PRO A 50 10.90 -7.73 -14.79
N ASP A 51 10.02 -8.66 -15.18
CA ASP A 51 9.55 -8.76 -16.57
C ASP A 51 8.66 -7.55 -16.88
N PRO A 52 9.05 -6.65 -17.81
CA PRO A 52 8.26 -5.47 -18.13
C PRO A 52 6.86 -5.79 -18.65
N GLN A 53 6.68 -6.94 -19.31
CA GLN A 53 5.35 -7.35 -19.76
C GLN A 53 4.47 -7.79 -18.59
N ALA A 54 5.03 -8.52 -17.62
CA ALA A 54 4.32 -8.87 -16.39
C ALA A 54 3.93 -7.62 -15.61
N VAL A 55 4.85 -6.70 -15.38
CA VAL A 55 4.58 -5.43 -14.69
C VAL A 55 3.42 -4.68 -15.35
N ARG A 56 3.42 -4.55 -16.68
CA ARG A 56 2.32 -3.89 -17.40
C ARG A 56 0.98 -4.64 -17.27
N ARG A 57 0.98 -5.97 -17.23
CA ARG A 57 -0.24 -6.76 -17.00
C ARG A 57 -0.77 -6.58 -15.58
N GLU A 58 0.11 -6.68 -14.58
CA GLU A 58 -0.24 -6.52 -13.16
C GLU A 58 -0.78 -5.11 -12.87
N PHE A 59 -0.15 -4.08 -13.43
CA PHE A 59 -0.64 -2.71 -13.30
C PHE A 59 -2.04 -2.53 -13.92
N ARG A 60 -2.30 -3.15 -15.09
CA ARG A 60 -3.65 -3.14 -15.69
C ARG A 60 -4.67 -3.87 -14.82
N GLU A 61 -4.31 -4.94 -14.14
CA GLU A 61 -5.24 -5.60 -13.21
C GLU A 61 -5.61 -4.69 -12.03
N LEU A 62 -4.68 -3.88 -11.52
CA LEU A 62 -4.99 -2.84 -10.53
C LEU A 62 -5.94 -1.78 -11.10
N GLU A 63 -5.67 -1.32 -12.32
CA GLU A 63 -6.51 -0.36 -13.03
C GLU A 63 -7.95 -0.89 -13.23
N ASP A 64 -8.10 -2.14 -13.66
CA ASP A 64 -9.38 -2.81 -13.83
C ASP A 64 -10.12 -2.96 -12.50
N ALA A 65 -9.41 -3.24 -11.40
CA ALA A 65 -9.99 -3.32 -10.07
C ALA A 65 -10.50 -1.95 -9.59
N LEU A 66 -9.74 -0.87 -9.84
CA LEU A 66 -10.15 0.50 -9.51
C LEU A 66 -11.35 0.95 -10.35
N GLU A 67 -11.35 0.67 -11.65
CA GLU A 67 -12.48 0.94 -12.55
C GLU A 67 -13.73 0.16 -12.14
N GLY A 68 -13.57 -1.14 -11.84
CA GLY A 68 -14.61 -2.02 -11.28
C GLY A 68 -15.21 -1.50 -9.98
N ALA A 69 -14.40 -0.81 -9.17
CA ALA A 69 -14.84 -0.20 -7.93
C ALA A 69 -15.53 1.16 -8.12
N GLY A 70 -15.54 1.72 -9.33
CA GLY A 70 -16.08 3.03 -9.67
C GLY A 70 -15.16 4.20 -9.31
N VAL A 71 -13.85 3.96 -9.24
CA VAL A 71 -12.84 4.97 -8.89
C VAL A 71 -12.30 5.64 -10.16
N ARG A 72 -12.31 6.97 -10.20
CA ARG A 72 -11.68 7.74 -11.27
C ARG A 72 -10.16 7.73 -11.10
N ARG A 73 -9.44 7.39 -12.16
CA ARG A 73 -7.98 7.34 -12.19
C ARG A 73 -7.42 8.63 -12.78
N HIS A 74 -6.34 9.10 -12.18
CA HIS A 74 -5.50 10.21 -12.63
C HIS A 74 -4.07 9.72 -12.72
N TYR A 75 -3.24 10.34 -13.56
CA TYR A 75 -1.91 9.81 -13.85
C TYR A 75 -0.83 10.88 -13.75
N LEU A 76 0.28 10.54 -13.10
CA LEU A 76 1.55 11.25 -13.25
C LEU A 76 2.13 10.95 -14.63
N THR A 77 2.87 11.93 -15.18
CA THR A 77 3.78 11.68 -16.29
C THR A 77 5.01 10.93 -15.74
N PRO A 78 5.32 9.71 -16.23
CA PRO A 78 6.47 8.96 -15.76
C PRO A 78 7.77 9.53 -16.33
N GLU A 79 8.75 9.73 -15.46
CA GLU A 79 10.06 10.29 -15.80
C GLU A 79 11.11 9.17 -15.96
N PRO A 80 11.94 9.18 -17.02
CA PRO A 80 12.90 8.10 -17.29
C PRO A 80 13.92 7.81 -16.18
N HIS A 81 14.19 8.78 -15.32
CA HIS A 81 15.17 8.68 -14.24
C HIS A 81 14.55 8.27 -12.89
N LEU A 82 13.22 8.14 -12.80
CA LEU A 82 12.49 7.86 -11.56
C LEU A 82 11.86 6.45 -11.63
N GLY A 83 12.69 5.41 -11.48
CA GLY A 83 12.23 4.03 -11.62
C GLY A 83 11.17 3.59 -10.61
N TYR A 84 11.07 4.26 -9.45
CA TYR A 84 10.09 3.97 -8.40
C TYR A 84 8.89 4.94 -8.37
N GLN A 85 8.77 5.83 -9.36
CA GLN A 85 7.63 6.76 -9.46
C GLN A 85 6.27 6.04 -9.55
N VAL A 86 6.24 4.77 -9.97
CA VAL A 86 5.05 3.90 -9.93
C VAL A 86 4.40 3.87 -8.54
N TYR A 87 5.20 3.99 -7.48
CA TYR A 87 4.72 4.08 -6.11
C TYR A 87 4.29 5.51 -5.78
N ALA A 88 3.18 5.92 -6.41
CA ALA A 88 2.62 7.27 -6.32
C ALA A 88 2.24 7.70 -4.90
N ARG A 89 2.18 6.76 -3.95
CA ARG A 89 1.91 7.02 -2.54
C ARG A 89 2.88 8.02 -1.92
N ASP A 90 4.16 7.93 -2.21
CA ASP A 90 5.13 8.48 -1.26
C ASP A 90 5.45 9.97 -1.48
N SER A 91 5.31 10.45 -2.71
CA SER A 91 5.77 11.77 -3.16
C SER A 91 4.79 12.92 -2.87
N SER A 92 3.60 12.61 -2.37
CA SER A 92 2.66 13.57 -1.79
C SER A 92 1.78 12.91 -0.74
N GLN A 93 0.88 13.69 -0.12
CA GLN A 93 -0.23 13.17 0.66
C GLN A 93 -1.42 14.10 0.52
N MET A 94 -2.56 13.60 0.06
CA MET A 94 -3.80 14.35 0.12
C MET A 94 -4.29 14.44 1.56
N THR A 95 -4.66 15.65 2.00
CA THR A 95 -5.20 15.91 3.34
C THR A 95 -6.60 16.54 3.22
N PRO A 96 -7.33 16.81 4.32
CA PRO A 96 -8.59 17.54 4.25
C PRO A 96 -8.46 18.94 3.67
N TRP A 97 -7.26 19.54 3.72
CA TRP A 97 -6.99 20.91 3.34
C TRP A 97 -6.32 21.04 1.96
N GLY A 98 -6.13 19.93 1.25
CA GLY A 98 -5.41 19.85 -0.02
C GLY A 98 -4.14 18.98 0.07
N PRO A 99 -3.41 18.82 -1.04
CA PRO A 99 -2.22 17.99 -1.07
C PRO A 99 -1.06 18.67 -0.35
N MET A 100 -0.31 17.88 0.39
CA MET A 100 1.03 18.19 0.84
C MET A 100 2.04 17.51 -0.09
N VAL A 101 3.06 18.23 -0.53
CA VAL A 101 4.21 17.61 -1.21
C VAL A 101 5.20 17.15 -0.16
N THR A 102 5.59 15.88 -0.24
CA THR A 102 6.49 15.25 0.73
C THR A 102 7.96 15.52 0.37
N HIS A 103 8.89 15.07 1.22
CA HIS A 103 10.32 15.22 1.01
C HIS A 103 11.00 13.87 1.19
N MET A 104 11.24 13.20 0.06
CA MET A 104 11.74 11.82 -0.01
C MET A 104 13.14 11.68 0.57
N PHE A 105 13.40 10.60 1.32
CA PHE A 105 14.70 10.38 1.95
C PHE A 105 15.76 9.89 0.96
N LYS A 106 15.37 8.95 0.08
CA LYS A 106 16.32 8.33 -0.86
C LYS A 106 16.60 9.27 -2.04
N PRO A 107 17.86 9.59 -2.35
CA PRO A 107 18.20 10.50 -3.45
C PRO A 107 17.59 10.10 -4.80
N GLU A 108 17.47 8.79 -5.05
CA GLU A 108 16.89 8.22 -6.27
C GLU A 108 15.40 8.58 -6.45
N ARG A 109 14.72 8.94 -5.36
CA ARG A 109 13.29 9.31 -5.34
C ARG A 109 13.05 10.79 -5.12
N GLN A 110 14.08 11.57 -4.77
CA GLN A 110 13.91 12.99 -4.49
C GLN A 110 13.40 13.78 -5.70
N GLY A 111 13.65 13.34 -6.93
CA GLY A 111 13.08 14.00 -8.12
C GLY A 111 11.55 13.88 -8.25
N GLU A 112 10.90 12.98 -7.50
CA GLU A 112 9.46 12.70 -7.61
C GLU A 112 8.56 13.89 -7.20
N TYR A 113 9.08 14.89 -6.47
CA TYR A 113 8.29 16.09 -6.12
C TYR A 113 7.87 16.90 -7.35
N ALA A 114 8.70 16.96 -8.39
CA ALA A 114 8.46 17.85 -9.52
C ALA A 114 7.26 17.39 -10.38
N PRO A 115 7.15 16.11 -10.80
CA PRO A 115 5.97 15.60 -11.47
C PRO A 115 4.68 15.77 -10.66
N VAL A 116 4.76 15.61 -9.35
CA VAL A 116 3.63 15.80 -8.42
C VAL A 116 3.16 17.26 -8.38
N ILE A 117 4.10 18.21 -8.26
CA ILE A 117 3.77 19.65 -8.26
C ILE A 117 3.09 20.03 -9.58
N HIS A 118 3.65 19.59 -10.71
CA HIS A 118 3.06 19.85 -12.03
C HIS A 118 1.67 19.22 -12.15
N PHE A 119 1.47 18.00 -11.64
CA PHE A 119 0.18 17.33 -11.64
C PHE A 119 -0.87 18.15 -10.88
N TYR A 120 -0.60 18.55 -9.64
CA TYR A 120 -1.57 19.32 -8.84
C TYR A 120 -1.85 20.70 -9.44
N GLN A 121 -0.85 21.36 -10.02
CA GLN A 121 -1.04 22.61 -10.76
C GLN A 121 -1.95 22.44 -11.98
N ALA A 122 -1.73 21.39 -12.79
CA ALA A 122 -2.57 21.09 -13.94
C ALA A 122 -4.00 20.70 -13.55
N LEU A 123 -4.15 20.03 -12.40
CA LEU A 123 -5.44 19.69 -11.80
C LEU A 123 -6.19 20.92 -11.25
N GLY A 124 -5.51 22.06 -11.10
CA GLY A 124 -6.06 23.23 -10.41
C GLY A 124 -6.30 22.98 -8.91
N CYS A 125 -5.57 22.03 -8.32
CA CYS A 125 -5.65 21.67 -6.90
C CYS A 125 -4.55 22.42 -6.12
N PRO A 126 -4.88 23.42 -5.28
CA PRO A 126 -3.88 24.19 -4.56
C PRO A 126 -3.12 23.33 -3.54
N ILE A 127 -1.78 23.36 -3.59
CA ILE A 127 -0.93 22.67 -2.62
C ILE A 127 -1.03 23.38 -1.26
N TRP A 128 -1.34 22.61 -0.22
CA TRP A 128 -1.49 23.09 1.14
C TRP A 128 -0.14 23.39 1.80
N ARG A 129 0.80 22.43 1.74
CA ARG A 129 2.11 22.49 2.42
C ARG A 129 3.19 21.73 1.65
N TYR A 130 4.45 22.03 1.98
CA TYR A 130 5.64 21.33 1.50
C TYR A 130 6.45 20.89 2.72
N ALA A 131 6.77 19.59 2.83
CA ALA A 131 7.68 19.10 3.84
C ALA A 131 9.08 19.68 3.62
N ASN A 132 9.70 20.25 4.66
CA ASN A 132 10.99 20.93 4.54
C ASN A 132 11.85 20.96 5.82
N HIS A 133 11.38 20.41 6.95
CA HIS A 133 12.19 20.31 8.18
C HIS A 133 12.91 18.96 8.32
N GLY A 134 12.50 17.97 7.56
CA GLY A 134 13.06 16.62 7.54
C GLY A 134 12.47 15.87 6.36
N HIS A 135 12.59 14.55 6.38
CA HIS A 135 12.01 13.68 5.36
C HIS A 135 10.69 13.10 5.83
N VAL A 136 9.73 13.06 4.91
CA VAL A 136 8.41 12.47 5.10
C VAL A 136 8.10 11.73 3.81
N GLU A 137 7.55 10.54 3.90
CA GLU A 137 7.05 9.78 2.76
C GLU A 137 5.61 9.33 3.03
N GLY A 138 4.75 9.40 2.03
CA GLY A 138 3.31 9.12 2.18
C GLY A 138 2.97 7.73 2.72
N GLY A 139 3.79 6.70 2.49
CA GLY A 139 3.58 5.36 3.04
C GLY A 139 3.62 5.29 4.58
N ASP A 140 4.21 6.29 5.23
CA ASP A 140 4.21 6.40 6.69
C ASP A 140 2.96 7.09 7.26
N ILE A 141 2.11 7.67 6.42
CA ILE A 141 0.99 8.50 6.86
C ILE A 141 -0.30 7.69 6.78
N ALA A 142 -0.93 7.44 7.94
CA ALA A 142 -2.23 6.78 8.02
C ALA A 142 -3.27 7.75 8.61
N ILE A 143 -4.04 8.41 7.75
CA ILE A 143 -5.17 9.26 8.15
C ILE A 143 -6.32 8.33 8.57
N ILE A 144 -6.35 7.87 9.82
CA ILE A 144 -7.26 6.80 10.26
C ILE A 144 -8.72 7.20 10.05
N ARG A 145 -9.09 8.38 10.56
CA ARG A 145 -10.43 8.98 10.45
C ARG A 145 -10.34 10.48 10.77
N PRO A 146 -11.40 11.28 10.57
CA PRO A 146 -11.37 12.70 10.91
C PRO A 146 -10.95 12.92 12.36
N GLY A 147 -9.86 13.67 12.56
CA GLY A 147 -9.30 13.98 13.89
C GLY A 147 -8.31 12.95 14.44
N LEU A 148 -8.00 11.87 13.73
CA LEU A 148 -7.09 10.82 14.20
C LEU A 148 -6.06 10.43 13.12
N LEU A 149 -4.78 10.60 13.44
CA LEU A 149 -3.66 10.36 12.54
C LEU A 149 -2.61 9.46 13.20
N ALA A 150 -2.06 8.52 12.44
CA ALA A 150 -0.81 7.84 12.80
C ALA A 150 0.27 8.17 11.77
N ILE A 151 1.50 8.38 12.24
CA ILE A 151 2.67 8.68 11.41
C ILE A 151 3.79 7.71 11.80
N GLY A 152 4.16 6.83 10.88
CA GLY A 152 5.35 5.98 11.00
C GLY A 152 6.63 6.78 10.89
N HIS A 153 7.69 6.30 11.54
CA HIS A 153 9.03 6.78 11.23
C HIS A 153 10.06 5.66 11.40
N THR A 154 10.92 5.52 10.41
CA THR A 154 12.02 4.55 10.37
C THR A 154 13.40 5.22 10.50
N GLY A 155 13.46 6.55 10.35
CA GLY A 155 14.72 7.29 10.29
C GLY A 155 15.41 7.20 8.92
N THR A 156 14.92 6.36 8.00
CA THR A 156 15.50 6.20 6.65
C THR A 156 14.48 6.32 5.51
N ARG A 157 13.24 6.70 5.84
CA ARG A 157 12.15 7.15 4.95
C ARG A 157 11.51 8.42 5.51
N THR A 158 10.59 8.27 6.45
CA THR A 158 10.23 9.39 7.35
C THR A 158 11.21 9.43 8.51
N ASP A 159 11.85 10.58 8.72
CA ASP A 159 12.65 10.85 9.90
C ASP A 159 11.84 11.55 10.98
N LEU A 160 12.38 11.61 12.20
CA LEU A 160 11.63 12.11 13.35
C LEU A 160 11.31 13.61 13.21
N ASP A 161 12.14 14.39 12.53
CA ASP A 161 11.93 15.83 12.35
C ASP A 161 10.82 16.09 11.32
N GLY A 162 10.79 15.33 10.22
CA GLY A 162 9.69 15.33 9.27
C GLY A 162 8.37 14.86 9.90
N ALA A 163 8.40 13.76 10.66
CA ALA A 163 7.23 13.26 11.37
C ALA A 163 6.66 14.30 12.36
N ARG A 164 7.53 14.98 13.13
CA ARG A 164 7.13 16.05 14.05
C ARG A 164 6.57 17.28 13.35
N GLN A 165 7.15 17.66 12.20
CA GLN A 165 6.62 18.74 11.38
C GLN A 165 5.18 18.44 10.95
N LEU A 166 4.96 17.25 10.37
CA LEU A 166 3.63 16.82 9.93
C LEU A 166 2.65 16.73 11.11
N ALA A 167 3.06 16.12 12.21
CA ALA A 167 2.24 16.02 13.42
C ALA A 167 1.83 17.40 13.94
N GLY A 168 2.76 18.37 13.94
CA GLY A 168 2.48 19.74 14.34
C GLY A 168 1.40 20.42 13.49
N TRP A 169 1.41 20.19 12.17
CA TRP A 169 0.38 20.73 11.28
C TRP A 169 -1.01 20.15 11.57
N PHE A 170 -1.12 18.84 11.77
CA PHE A 170 -2.39 18.21 12.10
C PHE A 170 -2.87 18.55 13.52
N ALA A 171 -1.97 18.61 14.49
CA ALA A 171 -2.30 19.00 15.87
C ALA A 171 -2.79 20.46 15.95
N ALA A 172 -2.26 21.37 15.13
CA ALA A 172 -2.74 22.74 15.03
C ALA A 172 -4.20 22.82 14.54
N GLU A 173 -4.65 21.82 13.80
CA GLU A 173 -6.03 21.66 13.34
C GLU A 173 -6.89 20.79 14.29
N GLY A 174 -6.37 20.48 15.49
CA GLY A 174 -7.09 19.76 16.54
C GLY A 174 -7.09 18.23 16.41
N TRP A 175 -6.22 17.66 15.57
CA TRP A 175 -6.12 16.21 15.41
C TRP A 175 -5.27 15.57 16.51
N GLU A 176 -5.68 14.40 16.98
CA GLU A 176 -4.83 13.50 17.75
C GLU A 176 -3.85 12.81 16.79
N VAL A 177 -2.55 12.91 17.09
CA VAL A 177 -1.49 12.33 16.26
C VAL A 177 -0.64 11.36 17.08
N ARG A 178 -0.50 10.13 16.58
CA ARG A 178 0.40 9.11 17.16
C ARG A 178 1.62 8.93 16.26
N LEU A 179 2.81 9.20 16.78
CA LEU A 179 4.06 8.81 16.14
C LEU A 179 4.34 7.33 16.45
N VAL A 180 4.70 6.56 15.43
CA VAL A 180 4.91 5.11 15.51
C VAL A 180 6.35 4.80 15.08
N PRO A 181 7.26 4.49 16.02
CA PRO A 181 8.61 4.07 15.67
C PRO A 181 8.57 2.69 15.00
N LEU A 182 9.30 2.55 13.89
CA LEU A 182 9.38 1.32 13.12
C LEU A 182 10.84 0.99 12.79
N ASP A 183 11.13 -0.30 12.64
CA ASP A 183 12.43 -0.74 12.13
C ASP A 183 12.55 -0.40 10.63
N GLU A 184 13.72 0.08 10.21
CA GLU A 184 14.00 0.43 8.81
C GLU A 184 13.80 -0.73 7.81
N HIS A 185 13.82 -1.97 8.31
CA HIS A 185 13.59 -3.17 7.52
C HIS A 185 12.25 -3.14 6.78
N PHE A 186 11.23 -2.50 7.35
CA PHE A 186 9.86 -2.53 6.83
C PHE A 186 9.51 -1.35 5.91
N LEU A 187 10.47 -0.46 5.60
CA LEU A 187 10.32 0.77 4.82
C LEU A 187 9.39 1.80 5.47
N HIS A 188 8.10 1.46 5.59
CA HIS A 188 7.00 2.37 5.90
C HIS A 188 5.95 1.71 6.80
N LEU A 189 5.11 2.53 7.45
CA LEU A 189 3.98 2.05 8.24
C LEU A 189 2.99 1.20 7.43
N ASP A 190 2.70 1.57 6.18
CA ASP A 190 1.74 0.87 5.32
C ASP A 190 2.15 -0.55 4.90
N VAL A 191 3.40 -0.95 5.16
CA VAL A 191 3.89 -2.32 4.97
C VAL A 191 3.52 -3.22 6.14
N VAL A 192 3.31 -2.65 7.33
CA VAL A 192 3.03 -3.39 8.58
C VAL A 192 1.64 -3.13 9.14
N PHE A 193 0.95 -2.09 8.66
CA PHE A 193 -0.36 -1.66 9.14
C PHE A 193 -1.16 -0.96 8.02
N CYS A 194 -2.41 -1.34 7.80
CA CYS A 194 -3.33 -0.62 6.89
C CYS A 194 -4.77 -0.68 7.41
N MET A 195 -5.49 0.43 7.31
CA MET A 195 -6.92 0.46 7.63
C MET A 195 -7.74 -0.28 6.57
N VAL A 196 -8.74 -1.06 7.00
CA VAL A 196 -9.69 -1.77 6.14
C VAL A 196 -11.03 -1.03 6.11
N ASN A 197 -11.53 -0.67 7.29
CA ASN A 197 -12.71 0.17 7.50
C ASN A 197 -12.56 0.95 8.82
N ASP A 198 -13.61 1.60 9.29
CA ASP A 198 -13.59 2.46 10.49
C ASP A 198 -13.24 1.75 11.82
N ARG A 199 -13.38 0.42 11.84
CA ARG A 199 -13.25 -0.44 13.04
C ARG A 199 -12.26 -1.60 12.88
N LEU A 200 -11.69 -1.79 11.70
CA LEU A 200 -10.81 -2.90 11.36
C LEU A 200 -9.60 -2.38 10.60
N ALA A 201 -8.43 -2.85 11.01
CA ALA A 201 -7.19 -2.71 10.28
C ALA A 201 -6.52 -4.08 10.14
N VAL A 202 -5.64 -4.22 9.16
CA VAL A 202 -4.68 -5.32 9.10
C VAL A 202 -3.39 -4.84 9.74
N GLY A 203 -2.69 -5.72 10.46
CA GLY A 203 -1.38 -5.37 10.97
C GLY A 203 -0.63 -6.54 11.58
N CYS A 204 0.69 -6.41 11.65
CA CYS A 204 1.55 -7.46 12.18
C CYS A 204 1.91 -7.20 13.64
N THR A 205 1.23 -7.88 14.57
CA THR A 205 1.48 -7.70 16.01
C THR A 205 2.86 -8.19 16.46
N GLN A 206 3.57 -8.95 15.62
CA GLN A 206 4.96 -9.36 15.85
C GLN A 206 5.96 -8.21 15.64
N VAL A 207 5.55 -7.16 14.92
CA VAL A 207 6.42 -6.06 14.49
C VAL A 207 5.94 -4.71 15.03
N LEU A 208 4.62 -4.52 15.10
CA LEU A 208 4.03 -3.28 15.62
C LEU A 208 4.33 -3.12 17.11
N ASP A 209 4.62 -1.88 17.51
CA ASP A 209 4.72 -1.47 18.91
C ASP A 209 3.45 -1.87 19.68
N PRO A 210 3.55 -2.65 20.78
CA PRO A 210 2.42 -3.01 21.61
C PRO A 210 1.61 -1.81 22.10
N ASP A 211 2.24 -0.66 22.36
CA ASP A 211 1.54 0.56 22.77
C ASP A 211 0.71 1.14 21.62
N PHE A 212 1.20 1.04 20.38
CA PHE A 212 0.41 1.43 19.21
C PHE A 212 -0.79 0.50 19.02
N VAL A 213 -0.60 -0.82 19.20
CA VAL A 213 -1.71 -1.80 19.16
C VAL A 213 -2.76 -1.50 20.25
N ALA A 214 -2.32 -1.20 21.46
CA ALA A 214 -3.21 -0.83 22.56
C ALA A 214 -3.94 0.49 22.28
N TRP A 215 -3.25 1.48 21.72
CA TRP A 215 -3.82 2.77 21.33
C TRP A 215 -4.91 2.61 20.25
N LEU A 216 -4.66 1.80 19.21
CA LEU A 216 -5.67 1.47 18.19
C LEU A 216 -6.91 0.82 18.81
N SER A 217 -6.71 -0.14 19.72
CA SER A 217 -7.79 -0.81 20.45
C SER A 217 -8.59 0.17 21.31
N GLY A 218 -7.92 1.12 21.99
CA GLY A 218 -8.56 2.20 22.73
C GLY A 218 -9.44 3.11 21.86
N HIS A 219 -9.07 3.23 20.58
CA HIS A 219 -9.83 3.92 19.53
C HIS A 219 -10.87 3.03 18.82
N GLY A 220 -11.12 1.82 19.33
CA GLY A 220 -12.13 0.90 18.79
C GLY A 220 -11.73 0.21 17.48
N ILE A 221 -10.43 0.18 17.15
CA ILE A 221 -9.92 -0.45 15.93
C ILE A 221 -9.39 -1.84 16.28
N ALA A 222 -10.05 -2.86 15.76
CA ALA A 222 -9.57 -4.22 15.83
C ALA A 222 -8.45 -4.46 14.80
N LEU A 223 -7.48 -5.28 15.16
CA LEU A 223 -6.45 -5.74 14.23
C LEU A 223 -6.72 -7.18 13.77
N LEU A 224 -6.78 -7.35 12.45
CA LEU A 224 -6.65 -8.64 11.80
C LEU A 224 -5.15 -8.93 11.65
N ASP A 225 -4.67 -9.88 12.46
CA ASP A 225 -3.24 -10.15 12.59
C ASP A 225 -2.65 -10.83 11.35
N THR A 226 -1.49 -10.33 10.93
CA THR A 226 -0.64 -10.87 9.86
C THR A 226 0.69 -11.35 10.41
N SER A 227 1.23 -12.41 9.83
CA SER A 227 2.57 -12.89 10.16
C SER A 227 3.67 -12.00 9.57
N TYR A 228 4.86 -12.07 10.16
CA TYR A 228 6.08 -11.45 9.59
C TYR A 228 6.31 -11.87 8.14
N ARG A 229 6.07 -13.14 7.79
CA ARG A 229 6.21 -13.63 6.42
C ARG A 229 5.29 -12.89 5.45
N GLU A 230 4.04 -12.70 5.85
CA GLU A 230 3.06 -11.97 5.04
C GLU A 230 3.43 -10.50 4.88
N VAL A 231 4.02 -9.88 5.91
CA VAL A 231 4.60 -8.53 5.81
C VAL A 231 5.72 -8.49 4.76
N MET A 232 6.62 -9.47 4.76
CA MET A 232 7.71 -9.54 3.76
C MET A 232 7.21 -9.79 2.33
N ASP A 233 6.03 -10.40 2.19
CA ASP A 233 5.32 -10.57 0.92
C ASP A 233 4.43 -9.36 0.57
N LEU A 234 4.49 -8.28 1.38
CA LEU A 234 3.69 -7.05 1.31
C LEU A 234 2.17 -7.27 1.38
N SER A 235 1.74 -8.28 2.12
CA SER A 235 0.33 -8.65 2.20
C SER A 235 -0.51 -7.59 2.91
N CYS A 236 0.05 -6.88 3.90
CA CYS A 236 -0.65 -5.82 4.62
C CYS A 236 -0.95 -4.59 3.75
N ASN A 237 -0.20 -4.39 2.66
CA ASN A 237 -0.22 -3.17 1.86
C ASN A 237 -1.45 -3.13 0.92
N LEU A 238 -2.62 -2.98 1.51
CA LEU A 238 -3.93 -3.00 0.85
C LEU A 238 -4.52 -1.60 0.75
N LEU A 239 -5.38 -1.39 -0.24
CA LEU A 239 -6.10 -0.14 -0.43
C LEU A 239 -7.57 -0.30 -0.03
N ALA A 240 -8.03 0.44 0.97
CA ALA A 240 -9.46 0.52 1.27
C ALA A 240 -10.21 1.37 0.22
N LEU A 241 -11.34 0.86 -0.27
CA LEU A 241 -12.20 1.50 -1.28
C LEU A 241 -13.49 2.09 -0.67
N GLY A 242 -13.69 1.90 0.64
CA GLY A 242 -14.92 2.18 1.37
C GLY A 242 -16.03 1.18 1.11
N ASN A 243 -17.06 1.23 1.96
CA ASN A 243 -18.18 0.27 2.00
C ASN A 243 -17.71 -1.19 2.22
N ASP A 244 -16.77 -1.42 3.13
CA ASP A 244 -16.22 -2.75 3.44
C ASP A 244 -15.65 -3.47 2.19
N ARG A 245 -14.99 -2.70 1.30
CA ARG A 245 -14.28 -3.19 0.12
C ARG A 245 -12.81 -2.79 0.15
N VAL A 246 -11.94 -3.69 -0.28
CA VAL A 246 -10.50 -3.44 -0.38
C VAL A 246 -9.91 -4.00 -1.67
N ILE A 247 -8.79 -3.43 -2.12
CA ILE A 247 -7.87 -4.06 -3.06
C ILE A 247 -6.71 -4.66 -2.26
N SER A 248 -6.50 -5.97 -2.38
CA SER A 248 -5.36 -6.66 -1.75
C SER A 248 -4.76 -7.67 -2.73
N ALA A 249 -3.45 -7.81 -2.77
CA ALA A 249 -2.79 -8.63 -3.79
C ALA A 249 -3.26 -10.10 -3.78
N LEU A 250 -3.35 -10.72 -4.95
CA LEU A 250 -3.82 -12.11 -5.11
C LEU A 250 -3.02 -13.11 -4.27
N HIS A 251 -1.71 -12.92 -4.15
CA HIS A 251 -0.84 -13.82 -3.40
C HIS A 251 -1.02 -13.75 -1.88
N SER A 252 -1.73 -12.73 -1.36
CA SER A 252 -2.10 -12.58 0.06
C SER A 252 -3.23 -13.54 0.47
N ALA A 253 -3.20 -14.80 0.02
CA ALA A 253 -4.36 -15.70 0.01
C ALA A 253 -4.98 -15.93 1.40
N ARG A 254 -4.16 -16.14 2.44
CA ARG A 254 -4.65 -16.31 3.82
C ARG A 254 -5.32 -15.03 4.34
N LEU A 255 -4.67 -13.90 4.16
CA LEU A 255 -5.21 -12.59 4.53
C LEU A 255 -6.53 -12.31 3.80
N ASN A 256 -6.58 -12.55 2.49
CA ASN A 256 -7.78 -12.35 1.69
C ASN A 256 -8.94 -13.25 2.16
N ALA A 257 -8.66 -14.50 2.53
CA ALA A 257 -9.66 -15.39 3.12
C ALA A 257 -10.15 -14.88 4.49
N ALA A 258 -9.25 -14.36 5.33
CA ALA A 258 -9.60 -13.80 6.63
C ALA A 258 -10.44 -12.52 6.49
N LEU A 259 -10.09 -11.61 5.58
CA LEU A 259 -10.86 -10.42 5.26
C LEU A 259 -12.28 -10.77 4.78
N ARG A 260 -12.40 -11.75 3.86
CA ARG A 260 -13.72 -12.23 3.40
C ARG A 260 -14.54 -12.85 4.54
N ALA A 261 -13.91 -13.53 5.48
CA ALA A 261 -14.58 -14.07 6.66
C ALA A 261 -15.13 -12.98 7.60
N GLU A 262 -14.49 -11.80 7.62
CA GLU A 262 -14.98 -10.58 8.29
C GLU A 262 -16.05 -9.81 7.47
N GLY A 263 -16.46 -10.35 6.32
CA GLY A 263 -17.47 -9.74 5.45
C GLY A 263 -16.92 -8.67 4.51
N ILE A 264 -15.60 -8.53 4.41
CA ILE A 264 -14.95 -7.58 3.51
C ILE A 264 -14.96 -8.14 2.09
N THR A 265 -15.35 -7.32 1.12
CA THR A 265 -15.21 -7.64 -0.30
C THR A 265 -13.78 -7.37 -0.74
N VAL A 266 -13.08 -8.39 -1.22
CA VAL A 266 -11.68 -8.28 -1.63
C VAL A 266 -11.58 -8.38 -3.15
N LEU A 267 -11.08 -7.31 -3.77
CA LEU A 267 -10.65 -7.26 -5.16
C LEU A 267 -9.17 -7.60 -5.19
N ASP A 268 -8.80 -8.69 -5.86
CA ASP A 268 -7.47 -9.29 -5.74
C ASP A 268 -6.69 -9.38 -7.06
N PRO A 269 -6.19 -8.23 -7.58
CA PRO A 269 -5.31 -8.21 -8.74
C PRO A 269 -3.99 -8.93 -8.46
N ASP A 270 -3.36 -9.44 -9.51
CA ASP A 270 -2.08 -10.09 -9.42
C ASP A 270 -1.03 -8.98 -9.45
N LEU A 271 -0.22 -8.91 -8.39
CA LEU A 271 0.77 -7.85 -8.20
C LEU A 271 2.13 -8.45 -7.84
N ARG A 272 2.35 -9.74 -8.11
CA ARG A 272 3.49 -10.52 -7.60
C ARG A 272 4.85 -10.04 -8.08
N VAL A 273 4.94 -9.45 -9.28
CA VAL A 273 6.20 -8.88 -9.81
C VAL A 273 6.41 -7.48 -9.27
N ILE A 274 5.36 -6.66 -9.19
CA ILE A 274 5.45 -5.30 -8.64
C ILE A 274 5.79 -5.32 -7.14
N THR A 275 5.18 -6.21 -6.34
CA THR A 275 5.46 -6.30 -4.90
C THR A 275 6.90 -6.69 -4.59
N ARG A 276 7.59 -7.36 -5.51
CA ARG A 276 9.02 -7.67 -5.37
C ARG A 276 9.93 -6.45 -5.46
N GLY A 277 9.42 -5.31 -5.91
CA GLY A 277 10.10 -4.02 -5.80
C GLY A 277 9.87 -3.31 -4.46
N GLY A 278 9.08 -3.88 -3.54
CA GLY A 278 8.90 -3.34 -2.20
C GLY A 278 7.65 -2.48 -1.98
N GLY A 279 6.67 -2.46 -2.89
CA GLY A 279 5.37 -1.79 -2.67
C GLY A 279 4.16 -2.61 -3.16
N GLY A 280 3.04 -2.51 -2.46
CA GLY A 280 1.77 -3.18 -2.81
C GLY A 280 0.70 -2.24 -3.36
N ALA A 281 -0.57 -2.62 -3.23
CA ALA A 281 -1.68 -1.85 -3.78
C ALA A 281 -1.80 -0.44 -3.15
N HIS A 282 -1.49 -0.31 -1.86
CA HIS A 282 -1.48 0.99 -1.19
C HIS A 282 -0.35 1.88 -1.72
N CYS A 283 0.87 1.35 -1.85
CA CYS A 283 2.02 2.11 -2.35
C CYS A 283 1.83 2.58 -3.80
N LEU A 284 1.14 1.80 -4.63
CA LEU A 284 0.87 2.14 -6.03
C LEU A 284 -0.14 3.29 -6.21
N THR A 285 -0.81 3.71 -5.14
CA THR A 285 -1.96 4.62 -5.21
C THR A 285 -1.81 5.81 -4.27
N MET A 286 -2.28 6.98 -4.72
CA MET A 286 -2.47 8.17 -3.87
C MET A 286 -3.91 8.66 -3.99
N PRO A 287 -4.78 8.38 -3.01
CA PRO A 287 -6.14 8.91 -2.94
C PRO A 287 -6.15 10.44 -3.06
N LEU A 288 -6.92 10.95 -4.02
CA LEU A 288 -7.11 12.39 -4.23
C LEU A 288 -8.43 12.88 -3.65
N ARG A 289 -9.42 11.99 -3.58
CA ARG A 289 -10.75 12.30 -3.08
C ARG A 289 -11.43 11.07 -2.52
N ARG A 290 -11.90 11.19 -1.28
CA ARG A 290 -12.82 10.25 -0.65
C ARG A 290 -14.09 10.99 -0.22
N ASP A 291 -15.22 10.29 -0.23
CA ASP A 291 -16.38 10.76 0.53
C ASP A 291 -16.01 10.73 2.02
N ALA A 292 -16.55 11.66 2.81
CA ALA A 292 -16.35 11.66 4.26
C ALA A 292 -16.67 10.28 4.85
N ALA A 293 -15.81 9.77 5.72
CA ALA A 293 -16.04 8.49 6.38
C ALA A 293 -17.43 8.48 7.02
N GLN A 294 -18.25 7.49 6.65
CA GLN A 294 -19.56 7.34 7.27
C GLN A 294 -19.37 7.08 8.76
N LYS A 295 -19.94 7.92 9.62
CA LYS A 295 -20.06 7.60 11.05
C LYS A 295 -20.92 6.34 11.14
N SER A 296 -20.34 5.21 11.52
CA SER A 296 -21.15 4.04 11.85
C SER A 296 -22.00 4.38 13.07
N PHE A 297 -23.32 4.33 12.87
CA PHE A 297 -24.41 4.48 13.84
C PHE A 297 -23.98 4.74 15.31
N GLU A 298 -24.13 5.98 15.77
CA GLU A 298 -24.40 6.27 17.18
C GLU A 298 -25.79 5.71 17.54
N GLY A 299 -25.90 4.38 17.61
CA GLY A 299 -27.01 3.73 18.27
C GLY A 299 -26.86 4.00 19.76
N THR A 300 -27.77 4.79 20.31
CA THR A 300 -28.03 4.92 21.76
C THR A 300 -27.70 3.61 22.47
N ARG A 301 -26.72 3.65 23.40
CA ARG A 301 -26.45 2.55 24.32
C ARG A 301 -27.68 2.35 25.22
N SER A 302 -28.70 1.64 24.73
CA SER A 302 -29.68 1.01 25.60
C SER A 302 -28.95 -0.06 26.41
N ALA A 303 -29.16 -0.06 27.73
CA ALA A 303 -28.54 -0.97 28.68
C ALA A 303 -28.54 -2.43 28.17
N PRO A 304 -27.48 -3.20 28.43
CA PRO A 304 -27.34 -4.55 27.89
C PRO A 304 -28.53 -5.42 28.35
N ASP A 305 -29.28 -5.96 27.38
CA ASP A 305 -30.25 -7.01 27.63
C ASP A 305 -29.50 -8.23 28.20
N PRO A 306 -29.78 -8.67 29.43
CA PRO A 306 -29.08 -9.78 30.07
C PRO A 306 -29.26 -11.12 29.34
N ARG A 307 -30.13 -11.18 28.32
CA ARG A 307 -30.32 -12.36 27.45
C ARG A 307 -29.44 -12.37 26.19
N ARG A 308 -28.67 -11.31 25.91
CA ARG A 308 -27.81 -11.22 24.72
C ARG A 308 -26.35 -11.46 25.11
N ARG A 309 -25.94 -12.74 25.15
CA ARG A 309 -24.52 -13.11 25.33
C ARG A 309 -23.66 -12.39 24.29
N SER A 310 -22.61 -11.72 24.76
CA SER A 310 -21.66 -10.97 23.93
C SER A 310 -20.92 -11.91 22.98
N ARG A 311 -21.01 -11.62 21.67
CA ARG A 311 -20.33 -12.38 20.60
C ARG A 311 -18.87 -11.95 20.35
N SER A 312 -18.32 -11.03 21.14
CA SER A 312 -16.95 -10.55 20.97
C SER A 312 -15.89 -11.62 21.30
N GLY A 313 -16.15 -12.52 22.24
CA GLY A 313 -15.27 -13.65 22.54
C GLY A 313 -15.38 -14.83 21.56
N GLU A 314 -16.50 -14.94 20.82
CA GLU A 314 -16.72 -16.02 19.85
C GLU A 314 -15.99 -15.77 18.51
N SER A 315 -15.80 -14.50 18.11
CA SER A 315 -15.06 -14.14 16.89
C SER A 315 -13.61 -14.65 16.94
N VAL A 316 -12.87 -14.32 18.01
CA VAL A 316 -11.47 -14.76 18.20
C VAL A 316 -11.34 -16.29 18.25
N ALA A 317 -12.31 -16.97 18.87
CA ALA A 317 -12.34 -18.43 18.94
C ALA A 317 -12.71 -19.08 17.59
N ARG A 318 -13.55 -18.43 16.78
CA ARG A 318 -13.95 -18.90 15.44
C ARG A 318 -12.81 -18.72 14.44
N THR A 319 -12.07 -17.61 14.52
CA THR A 319 -10.86 -17.35 13.75
C THR A 319 -9.78 -18.40 14.08
N ARG A 320 -9.55 -18.72 15.37
CA ARG A 320 -8.65 -19.82 15.77
C ARG A 320 -9.09 -21.21 15.27
N ARG A 321 -10.40 -21.48 15.18
CA ARG A 321 -10.90 -22.76 14.62
C ARG A 321 -10.76 -22.86 13.10
N LEU A 322 -10.96 -21.76 12.38
CA LEU A 322 -10.76 -21.71 10.92
C LEU A 322 -9.27 -21.78 10.57
N ILE A 323 -8.39 -21.19 11.39
CA ILE A 323 -6.93 -21.29 11.26
C ILE A 323 -6.47 -22.76 11.32
N ARG A 324 -6.99 -23.56 12.26
CA ARG A 324 -6.67 -25.01 12.34
C ARG A 324 -7.24 -25.82 11.17
N ALA A 325 -8.35 -25.39 10.56
CA ALA A 325 -8.94 -26.07 9.41
C ALA A 325 -8.18 -25.74 8.09
N GLY A 326 -7.60 -24.54 8.00
CA GLY A 326 -6.75 -24.15 6.86
C GLY A 326 -5.41 -24.88 6.81
N GLU A 327 -4.83 -25.25 7.96
CA GLU A 327 -3.65 -26.12 8.05
C GLU A 327 -3.94 -27.58 7.61
N ALA A 328 -5.22 -27.97 7.52
CA ALA A 328 -5.66 -29.30 7.13
C ALA A 328 -6.10 -29.43 5.65
N GLY A 329 -5.78 -28.45 4.79
CA GLY A 329 -5.87 -28.62 3.32
C GLY A 329 -7.27 -28.61 2.69
N ALA A 330 -8.27 -27.99 3.33
CA ALA A 330 -9.58 -27.78 2.71
C ALA A 330 -9.74 -26.33 2.24
N VAL A 331 -9.32 -26.05 0.99
CA VAL A 331 -9.59 -24.76 0.32
C VAL A 331 -11.06 -24.77 -0.10
N ASN A 332 -11.90 -24.00 0.59
CA ASN A 332 -13.27 -23.75 0.15
C ASN A 332 -13.20 -22.78 -1.04
N GLN A 333 -13.50 -23.26 -2.25
CA GLN A 333 -13.48 -22.44 -3.47
C GLN A 333 -14.62 -21.41 -3.41
N SER A 334 -14.33 -20.24 -2.86
CA SER A 334 -15.17 -19.05 -3.04
C SER A 334 -14.87 -18.44 -4.40
N LEU A 335 -15.91 -18.20 -5.21
CA LEU A 335 -15.81 -17.46 -6.47
C LEU A 335 -15.04 -16.15 -6.26
N THR A 336 -13.96 -15.96 -7.02
CA THR A 336 -13.16 -14.74 -7.04
C THR A 336 -13.77 -13.74 -8.02
N TRP A 337 -13.42 -12.45 -7.89
CA TRP A 337 -13.79 -11.44 -8.90
C TRP A 337 -13.32 -11.84 -10.32
N ARG A 338 -12.28 -12.68 -10.41
CA ARG A 338 -11.76 -13.20 -11.69
C ARG A 338 -12.71 -14.18 -12.37
N ASP A 339 -13.49 -14.92 -11.57
CA ASP A 339 -14.41 -15.96 -12.05
C ASP A 339 -15.72 -15.38 -12.62
N LEU A 340 -15.93 -14.07 -12.49
CA LEU A 340 -17.03 -13.38 -13.15
C LEU A 340 -16.68 -13.10 -14.62
N PRO A 341 -17.56 -13.47 -15.58
CA PRO A 341 -17.37 -13.12 -16.98
C PRO A 341 -17.22 -11.61 -17.12
N ALA A 342 -16.43 -11.15 -18.11
CA ALA A 342 -16.09 -9.74 -18.29
C ALA A 342 -17.31 -8.81 -18.32
N THR A 343 -18.50 -9.32 -18.70
CA THR A 343 -19.78 -8.61 -18.71
C THR A 343 -20.51 -8.60 -17.36
N ALA A 344 -20.29 -9.60 -16.49
CA ALA A 344 -20.90 -9.71 -15.15
C ALA A 344 -20.05 -9.10 -14.03
N ARG A 345 -18.80 -8.69 -14.32
CA ARG A 345 -18.02 -7.81 -13.43
C ARG A 345 -18.68 -6.44 -13.18
N TRP A 346 -19.76 -6.12 -13.90
CA TRP A 346 -20.32 -4.77 -14.01
C TRP A 346 -21.83 -4.65 -13.71
N ALA A 347 -22.46 -5.65 -13.08
CA ALA A 347 -23.85 -5.52 -12.62
C ALA A 347 -23.89 -5.11 -11.14
N SER A 348 -24.32 -3.87 -10.87
CA SER A 348 -24.51 -3.33 -9.52
C SER A 348 -25.46 -4.18 -8.69
N THR A 349 -25.05 -4.63 -7.50
CA THR A 349 -25.94 -5.35 -6.57
C THR A 349 -26.40 -4.44 -5.42
N ARG A 350 -27.51 -3.74 -5.65
CA ARG A 350 -28.55 -3.63 -4.60
C ARG A 350 -29.41 -4.88 -4.69
N ALA A 351 -29.16 -5.87 -3.83
CA ALA A 351 -30.14 -6.91 -3.51
C ALA A 351 -29.89 -7.44 -2.09
N PRO A 352 -30.89 -7.46 -1.20
CA PRO A 352 -30.73 -7.98 0.15
C PRO A 352 -30.69 -9.52 0.14
N PHE A 353 -29.63 -10.08 0.71
CA PHE A 353 -29.47 -11.53 0.85
C PHE A 353 -30.49 -12.08 1.87
N ARG A 354 -31.47 -12.88 1.42
CA ARG A 354 -32.33 -13.70 2.29
C ARG A 354 -31.60 -15.01 2.61
N LYS A 355 -31.47 -15.33 3.90
CA LYS A 355 -30.94 -16.62 4.38
C LYS A 355 -31.87 -17.78 3.97
N PRO A 356 -31.35 -18.92 3.46
CA PRO A 356 -32.12 -20.15 3.41
C PRO A 356 -32.05 -20.89 4.77
N ALA A 357 -33.19 -21.46 5.16
CA ALA A 357 -33.34 -22.35 6.31
C ALA A 357 -32.71 -23.74 6.04
N PRO A 358 -32.41 -24.55 7.07
CA PRO A 358 -31.63 -25.78 6.91
C PRO A 358 -32.52 -26.97 6.52
N CYS A 359 -32.15 -27.69 5.46
CA CYS A 359 -32.74 -29.00 5.15
C CYS A 359 -31.70 -30.12 5.27
N ALA A 360 -32.01 -31.02 6.21
CA ALA A 360 -31.88 -32.48 6.22
C ALA A 360 -30.57 -33.20 5.82
N ARG A 361 -30.14 -34.04 6.77
CA ARG A 361 -29.15 -35.13 6.70
C ARG A 361 -29.28 -36.00 5.43
N VAL A 362 -28.15 -36.31 4.81
CA VAL A 362 -27.97 -37.52 3.98
C VAL A 362 -26.87 -38.37 4.61
N LEU A 363 -27.18 -39.65 4.79
CA LEU A 363 -26.38 -40.69 5.43
C LEU A 363 -25.23 -41.15 4.52
N VAL A 364 -24.07 -41.39 5.12
CA VAL A 364 -22.89 -42.02 4.51
C VAL A 364 -23.06 -43.54 4.51
N SER A 365 -22.73 -44.19 3.39
CA SER A 365 -22.54 -45.64 3.29
C SER A 365 -21.07 -45.95 2.99
N THR A 366 -20.52 -46.89 3.75
CA THR A 366 -19.13 -47.36 3.75
C THR A 366 -18.93 -48.61 2.90
N SER A 367 -17.82 -48.70 2.17
CA SER A 367 -17.20 -49.98 1.81
C SER A 367 -15.70 -49.79 1.53
N ALA A 368 -14.87 -50.65 2.13
CA ALA A 368 -13.42 -50.78 1.93
C ALA A 368 -13.10 -52.22 1.43
N PRO A 369 -11.82 -52.65 1.25
CA PRO A 369 -11.04 -52.65 0.00
C PRO A 369 -10.61 -54.08 -0.43
N PRO A 370 -9.66 -54.25 -1.38
CA PRO A 370 -8.65 -55.28 -1.14
C PRO A 370 -7.18 -54.93 -1.45
N THR A 371 -6.36 -55.76 -0.82
CA THR A 371 -4.91 -55.94 -0.65
C THR A 371 -4.07 -56.21 -1.93
N ALA A 372 -2.79 -55.80 -1.93
CA ALA A 372 -1.60 -56.69 -2.02
C ALA A 372 -0.24 -55.92 -2.14
N SER A 373 0.76 -56.40 -1.39
CA SER A 373 2.24 -56.25 -1.53
C SER A 373 2.84 -57.68 -1.37
N PRO A 374 4.17 -58.00 -1.44
CA PRO A 374 5.42 -57.19 -1.47
C PRO A 374 6.56 -57.87 -2.35
N PRO A 375 7.90 -57.88 -2.07
CA PRO A 375 8.82 -57.04 -1.25
C PRO A 375 10.22 -56.67 -1.86
N CYS A 376 11.03 -55.97 -1.04
CA CYS A 376 12.53 -55.85 -0.97
C CYS A 376 13.25 -54.84 -1.89
N ALA A 377 14.29 -54.09 -1.48
CA ALA A 377 15.13 -54.04 -0.27
C ALA A 377 15.85 -52.67 -0.14
N THR A 378 16.27 -52.31 1.09
CA THR A 378 17.32 -51.31 1.43
C THR A 378 18.65 -52.03 1.73
N PRO A 379 19.84 -51.37 1.79
CA PRO A 379 20.28 -50.64 3.01
C PRO A 379 21.23 -49.41 2.82
N MET A 380 21.29 -48.55 3.86
CA MET A 380 22.46 -47.89 4.54
C MET A 380 23.56 -47.16 3.68
N ASP A 381 24.25 -46.08 4.08
CA ASP A 381 24.65 -45.57 5.40
C ASP A 381 25.21 -44.12 5.34
N ALA A 382 25.21 -43.47 6.52
CA ALA A 382 26.03 -42.39 7.10
C ALA A 382 27.01 -41.52 6.27
N TRP A 383 27.23 -40.27 6.73
CA TRP A 383 28.54 -39.79 7.26
C TRP A 383 28.40 -38.46 8.03
N ARG A 384 29.17 -38.35 9.13
CA ARG A 384 29.25 -37.24 10.09
C ARG A 384 30.41 -36.28 9.77
N CYS A 385 30.28 -35.06 10.29
CA CYS A 385 31.28 -34.12 10.85
C CYS A 385 32.70 -34.02 10.24
N CYS A 386 33.13 -32.78 9.96
CA CYS A 386 34.30 -32.20 10.65
C CYS A 386 34.37 -30.66 10.47
N ALA A 387 34.69 -29.98 11.57
CA ALA A 387 35.02 -28.57 11.66
C ALA A 387 36.55 -28.40 11.64
N THR A 388 37.07 -27.35 10.99
CA THR A 388 38.36 -26.73 11.33
C THR A 388 38.50 -25.30 10.73
N ARG A 389 38.76 -24.33 11.61
CA ARG A 389 39.63 -23.15 11.43
C ARG A 389 40.80 -23.34 12.43
N PRO A 390 41.93 -22.59 12.44
CA PRO A 390 42.21 -21.27 11.84
C PRO A 390 43.65 -21.11 11.23
N ALA A 391 43.96 -19.95 10.63
CA ALA A 391 45.32 -19.35 10.65
C ALA A 391 45.32 -17.87 10.21
N ARG A 392 46.28 -17.10 10.75
CA ARG A 392 46.50 -15.64 10.71
C ARG A 392 47.52 -15.19 9.65
N SER A 393 47.67 -13.85 9.53
CA SER A 393 48.80 -13.03 9.03
C SER A 393 48.82 -12.80 7.51
N SER A 394 49.21 -11.65 6.92
CA SER A 394 49.80 -10.38 7.36
C SER A 394 49.75 -9.39 6.16
N ALA A 395 49.70 -8.08 6.42
CA ALA A 395 49.97 -7.01 5.43
C ALA A 395 51.50 -6.92 5.14
N PRO A 396 52.01 -6.17 4.12
CA PRO A 396 51.90 -4.69 4.05
C PRO A 396 51.88 -4.01 2.65
N SER A 397 51.65 -2.68 2.66
CA SER A 397 52.12 -1.61 1.73
C SER A 397 51.68 -1.66 0.24
N SER A 398 51.43 -0.58 -0.52
CA SER A 398 51.58 0.89 -0.37
C SER A 398 50.92 1.60 -1.57
N ALA A 399 50.36 2.79 -1.31
CA ALA A 399 50.35 4.04 -2.09
C ALA A 399 50.21 4.07 -3.63
N SER A 400 49.11 4.70 -4.10
CA SER A 400 49.06 5.81 -5.09
C SER A 400 47.57 6.16 -5.29
N GLY A 401 47.04 7.36 -5.29
CA GLY A 401 47.54 8.73 -5.39
C GLY A 401 46.39 9.53 -6.02
N ALA A 402 45.72 10.38 -5.25
CA ALA A 402 44.56 11.16 -5.68
C ALA A 402 44.95 12.60 -6.05
N ALA A 403 44.49 13.03 -7.24
CA ALA A 403 43.84 14.31 -7.56
C ALA A 403 44.55 15.69 -7.44
N ARG A 404 44.33 16.48 -8.53
CA ARG A 404 44.29 17.96 -8.70
C ARG A 404 45.65 18.69 -8.72
N ALA A 405 45.89 19.78 -9.47
CA ALA A 405 45.03 20.80 -10.08
C ALA A 405 45.74 21.50 -11.28
N GLY A 406 44.96 22.25 -12.10
CA GLY A 406 45.44 23.52 -12.69
C GLY A 406 45.46 23.62 -14.21
N GLY A 407 44.47 24.30 -14.79
CA GLY A 407 44.52 24.83 -16.16
C GLY A 407 43.46 25.94 -16.35
N PRO A 408 43.81 27.14 -16.85
CA PRO A 408 42.95 28.31 -16.77
C PRO A 408 42.00 28.51 -17.97
N CYS A 409 40.85 29.10 -17.66
CA CYS A 409 39.86 29.66 -18.58
C CYS A 409 40.43 30.79 -19.46
N THR A 410 40.04 30.81 -20.74
CA THR A 410 39.84 32.05 -21.52
C THR A 410 38.63 31.94 -22.46
N ARG A 411 37.77 32.95 -22.41
CA ARG A 411 36.72 33.42 -23.35
C ARG A 411 36.81 34.97 -23.27
N PRO A 412 36.31 35.83 -24.19
CA PRO A 412 35.01 35.69 -24.91
C PRO A 412 34.83 36.40 -26.30
N GLY A 413 33.67 36.15 -26.95
CA GLY A 413 32.89 37.15 -27.74
C GLY A 413 32.79 36.96 -29.28
N PRO A 414 31.82 37.60 -29.99
CA PRO A 414 30.40 37.80 -29.63
C PRO A 414 29.37 37.66 -30.81
N ARG A 415 28.10 37.33 -30.44
CA ARG A 415 26.79 37.90 -30.91
C ARG A 415 26.16 37.59 -32.32
N PRO A 416 24.83 37.80 -32.49
CA PRO A 416 23.88 36.79 -33.00
C PRO A 416 23.03 37.22 -34.22
N SER A 417 22.13 36.36 -34.70
CA SER A 417 20.95 36.76 -35.48
C SER A 417 19.71 35.88 -35.22
N ARG A 418 18.56 36.55 -35.05
CA ARG A 418 17.19 36.00 -34.95
C ARG A 418 16.47 36.16 -36.30
N PRO A 419 15.37 35.42 -36.53
CA PRO A 419 14.15 36.05 -37.05
C PRO A 419 12.93 35.67 -36.19
N ILE A 420 12.22 36.61 -35.56
CA ILE A 420 11.01 37.31 -36.04
C ILE A 420 9.97 36.35 -36.66
N TRP A 421 8.94 36.00 -35.86
CA TRP A 421 7.64 35.54 -36.35
C TRP A 421 6.56 36.52 -35.86
N ARG A 422 5.73 36.98 -36.79
CA ARG A 422 4.60 37.89 -36.60
C ARG A 422 3.34 37.13 -36.17
N SER A 423 2.55 37.78 -35.33
CA SER A 423 1.20 37.40 -34.90
C SER A 423 0.12 37.67 -35.99
N PRO A 424 -1.13 37.21 -35.82
CA PRO A 424 -2.02 36.76 -36.89
C PRO A 424 -3.05 37.81 -37.38
N SER A 425 -3.63 37.57 -38.56
CA SER A 425 -4.85 38.23 -39.03
C SER A 425 -5.96 37.23 -39.34
N ARG A 426 -7.17 37.61 -38.90
CA ARG A 426 -8.47 36.95 -38.93
C ARG A 426 -9.01 36.57 -40.32
N THR A 427 -10.02 35.69 -40.27
CA THR A 427 -11.28 35.54 -41.05
C THR A 427 -11.42 34.05 -41.44
N GLY A 428 -12.53 33.33 -41.30
CA GLY A 428 -13.95 33.58 -41.01
C GLY A 428 -14.73 32.45 -41.71
N SER A 429 -15.85 31.99 -41.13
CA SER A 429 -16.91 31.10 -41.70
C SER A 429 -16.47 29.68 -42.16
N SER A 430 -17.24 28.59 -42.07
CA SER A 430 -18.61 28.27 -41.64
C SER A 430 -18.74 26.72 -41.70
N CYS A 431 -19.60 26.13 -40.86
CA CYS A 431 -20.13 24.76 -41.00
C CYS A 431 -20.83 24.56 -42.37
N PRO A 432 -21.06 23.32 -42.82
CA PRO A 432 -22.04 22.40 -42.22
C PRO A 432 -21.44 21.22 -41.45
#